data_AF-A0A951C5N7-F1
#
_entry.id   AF-A0A951C5N7-F1
#
_cell.length_a   1.000
_cell.length_b   1.000
_cell.length_c   1.000
_cell.angle_alpha   90.00
_cell.angle_beta   90.00
_cell.angle_gamma   90.00
#
_symmetry.space_group_name_H-M   'P 1'
#
loop_
_entity.id
_entity.type
_entity.pdbx_description
1 polymer ?
#
loop_
_entity_poly.entity_id
_entity_poly.type
_entity_poly.pdbx_seq_one_letter_code
_entity_poly.pdbx_strand_id
1 'polypeptide(L)'
;MVKVEWDEKADSLVNARTLLPKLVANYFALGRELLAANPPPPELHALRLASKKLRYTLELFKSCYGPGFQARIDALKLLQQMLGEINDTVAAERTIGNMLVAETAESRRAVQSLRKRGEAKAQEFRKHWTAVFDAPGQERWWTEYLARQARGNHKK
;
A
#
# COMPACT_ATOMS: atom_id res chain seq x y z
N MET A 1 0.08 9.68 13.01
CA MET A 1 1.21 9.52 12.07
C MET A 1 2.49 9.77 12.86
N VAL A 2 3.40 8.80 12.98
CA VAL A 2 4.64 8.98 13.77
C VAL A 2 5.44 10.14 13.18
N LYS A 3 5.87 11.08 14.03
CA LYS A 3 6.76 12.17 13.66
C LYS A 3 8.13 11.53 13.36
N VAL A 4 8.41 11.36 12.08
CA VAL A 4 9.73 10.91 11.61
C VAL A 4 10.61 12.13 11.61
N GLU A 5 11.50 12.22 12.60
CA GLU A 5 12.51 13.27 12.65
C GLU A 5 13.72 12.81 11.84
N TRP A 6 13.98 13.54 10.75
CA TRP A 6 15.16 13.38 9.93
C TRP A 6 16.32 14.08 10.61
N ASP A 7 17.41 13.37 10.89
CA ASP A 7 18.62 14.00 11.39
C ASP A 7 19.45 14.49 10.19
N GLU A 8 19.41 15.81 9.95
CA GLU A 8 20.17 16.46 8.87
C GLU A 8 21.70 16.31 9.02
N LYS A 9 22.18 16.02 10.23
CA LYS A 9 23.61 15.85 10.52
C LYS A 9 24.05 14.40 10.38
N ALA A 10 23.12 13.45 10.31
CA ALA A 10 23.41 12.04 10.15
C ALA A 10 23.53 11.65 8.67
N ASP A 11 24.36 10.64 8.38
CA ASP A 11 24.40 10.02 7.07
C ASP A 11 23.01 9.45 6.71
N SER A 12 22.61 9.66 5.47
CA SER A 12 21.44 9.04 4.81
C SER A 12 21.23 7.56 5.17
N LEU A 13 22.30 6.79 5.34
CA LEU A 13 22.24 5.38 5.75
C LEU A 13 21.75 5.18 7.19
N VAL A 14 22.20 6.04 8.11
CA VAL A 14 21.79 6.00 9.52
C VAL A 14 20.31 6.33 9.65
N ASN A 15 19.88 7.37 8.93
CA ASN A 15 18.46 7.72 8.83
C ASN A 15 17.65 6.57 8.21
N ALA A 16 18.12 5.95 7.11
CA ALA A 16 17.43 4.84 6.46
C ALA A 16 17.24 3.63 7.39
N ARG A 17 18.29 3.21 8.10
CA ARG A 17 18.24 2.06 9.03
C ARG A 17 17.34 2.32 10.24
N THR A 18 17.20 3.58 10.65
CA THR A 18 16.43 3.93 11.85
C THR A 18 14.96 4.19 11.54
N LEU A 19 14.68 4.82 10.40
CA LEU A 19 13.35 5.33 10.06
C LEU A 19 12.53 4.34 9.22
N LEU A 20 13.14 3.69 8.24
CA LEU A 20 12.39 2.82 7.32
C LEU A 20 11.75 1.61 8.00
N PRO A 21 12.40 0.91 8.96
CA PRO A 21 11.74 -0.16 9.70
C PRO A 21 10.49 0.34 10.46
N LYS A 22 10.57 1.51 11.09
CA LYS A 22 9.43 2.11 11.82
C LYS A 22 8.29 2.46 10.87
N LEU A 23 8.60 3.03 9.71
CA LEU A 23 7.61 3.35 8.69
C LEU A 23 6.89 2.11 8.17
N VAL A 24 7.63 1.02 7.92
CA VAL A 24 7.02 -0.23 7.48
C VAL A 24 6.18 -0.86 8.59
N ALA A 25 6.69 -0.97 9.82
CA ALA A 25 5.91 -1.50 10.94
C ALA A 25 4.59 -0.74 11.15
N ASN A 26 4.62 0.59 11.07
CA ASN A 26 3.43 1.43 11.13
C ASN A 26 2.45 1.16 9.98
N TYR A 27 2.95 0.89 8.78
CA TYR A 27 2.10 0.56 7.63
C TYR A 27 1.42 -0.80 7.80
N PHE A 28 2.13 -1.81 8.32
CA PHE A 28 1.55 -3.10 8.69
C PHE A 28 0.47 -2.94 9.76
N ALA A 29 0.73 -2.16 10.82
CA ALA A 29 -0.24 -1.87 11.86
C ALA A 29 -1.49 -1.16 11.31
N LEU A 30 -1.30 -0.11 10.47
CA LEU A 30 -2.39 0.61 9.81
C LEU A 30 -3.23 -0.32 8.93
N GLY A 31 -2.59 -1.20 8.15
CA GLY A 31 -3.28 -2.16 7.31
C GLY A 31 -4.10 -3.15 8.13
N ARG A 32 -3.55 -3.70 9.21
CA ARG A 32 -4.28 -4.58 10.15
C ARG A 32 -5.48 -3.88 10.79
N GLU A 33 -5.28 -2.68 11.31
CA GLU A 33 -6.34 -1.88 11.94
C GLU A 33 -7.48 -1.59 10.95
N LEU A 34 -7.14 -1.06 9.77
CA LEU A 34 -8.12 -0.72 8.75
C LEU A 34 -8.88 -1.96 8.27
N LEU A 35 -8.19 -3.08 8.04
CA LEU A 35 -8.80 -4.30 7.48
C LEU A 35 -9.58 -5.12 8.52
N ALA A 36 -9.33 -4.94 9.81
CA ALA A 36 -10.06 -5.62 10.88
C ALA A 36 -11.57 -5.29 10.85
N ALA A 37 -11.94 -4.07 10.46
CA ALA A 37 -13.33 -3.66 10.30
C ALA A 37 -13.98 -4.17 9.00
N ASN A 38 -13.25 -4.90 8.16
CA ASN A 38 -13.70 -5.38 6.85
C ASN A 38 -14.35 -4.27 5.98
N PRO A 39 -13.69 -3.11 5.82
CA PRO A 39 -14.33 -1.89 5.34
C PRO A 39 -14.72 -2.00 3.86
N PRO A 40 -15.79 -1.32 3.42
CA PRO A 40 -16.25 -1.38 2.04
C PRO A 40 -15.21 -0.82 1.05
N PRO A 41 -15.32 -1.14 -0.25
CA PRO A 41 -14.36 -0.72 -1.28
C PRO A 41 -13.93 0.76 -1.26
N PRO A 42 -14.81 1.76 -1.02
CA PRO A 42 -14.42 3.17 -0.98
C PRO A 42 -13.43 3.50 0.14
N GLU A 43 -13.52 2.82 1.30
CA GLU A 43 -12.67 3.09 2.46
C GLU A 43 -11.25 2.52 2.29
N LEU A 44 -11.06 1.54 1.40
CA LEU A 44 -9.73 1.02 1.04
C LEU A 44 -8.86 2.06 0.31
N HIS A 45 -9.44 3.19 -0.13
CA HIS A 45 -8.68 4.31 -0.70
C HIS A 45 -7.61 4.85 0.26
N ALA A 46 -7.88 4.90 1.57
CA ALA A 46 -6.91 5.33 2.56
C ALA A 46 -5.65 4.44 2.56
N LEU A 47 -5.85 3.11 2.49
CA LEU A 47 -4.75 2.15 2.39
C LEU A 47 -3.98 2.30 1.07
N ARG A 48 -4.67 2.61 -0.05
CA ARG A 48 -4.01 2.93 -1.34
C ARG A 48 -3.07 4.12 -1.24
N LEU A 49 -3.50 5.20 -0.60
CA LEU A 49 -2.66 6.39 -0.39
C LEU A 49 -1.46 6.07 0.50
N ALA A 50 -1.67 5.35 1.60
CA ALA A 50 -0.59 4.90 2.48
C ALA A 50 0.43 4.01 1.74
N SER A 51 -0.06 3.10 0.88
CA SER A 51 0.78 2.22 0.06
C SER A 51 1.63 2.99 -0.94
N LYS A 52 1.05 4.03 -1.59
CA LYS A 52 1.78 4.94 -2.48
C LYS A 52 2.87 5.70 -1.74
N LYS A 53 2.51 6.32 -0.62
CA LYS A 53 3.43 7.07 0.22
C LYS A 53 4.61 6.19 0.66
N LEU A 54 4.33 4.98 1.16
CA LEU A 54 5.39 4.06 1.57
C LEU A 54 6.30 3.67 0.41
N ARG A 55 5.75 3.27 -0.74
CA ARG A 55 6.58 2.91 -1.91
C ARG A 55 7.47 4.05 -2.34
N TYR A 56 6.93 5.26 -2.49
CA TYR A 56 7.72 6.42 -2.91
C TYR A 56 8.81 6.75 -1.90
N THR A 57 8.49 6.71 -0.60
CA THR A 57 9.52 6.88 0.44
C THR A 57 10.61 5.84 0.33
N LEU A 58 10.28 4.57 0.14
CA LEU A 58 11.30 3.52 -0.03
C LEU A 58 12.13 3.70 -1.31
N GLU A 59 11.50 4.07 -2.43
CA GLU A 59 12.20 4.31 -3.69
C GLU A 59 13.28 5.39 -3.58
N LEU A 60 13.09 6.42 -2.73
CA LEU A 60 14.11 7.44 -2.46
C LEU A 60 15.39 6.86 -1.84
N PHE A 61 15.27 5.79 -1.06
CA PHE A 61 16.42 5.12 -0.42
C PHE A 61 16.94 3.93 -1.23
N LYS A 62 16.47 3.72 -2.46
CA LYS A 62 16.87 2.56 -3.28
C LYS A 62 18.39 2.43 -3.41
N SER A 63 19.12 3.54 -3.54
CA SER A 63 20.58 3.57 -3.63
C SER A 63 21.30 3.07 -2.38
N CYS A 64 20.62 3.05 -1.23
CA CYS A 64 21.18 2.60 0.05
C CYS A 64 21.06 1.09 0.25
N TYR A 65 20.34 0.35 -0.61
CA TYR A 65 20.05 -1.07 -0.41
C TYR A 65 20.41 -1.93 -1.63
N GLY A 66 20.71 -3.19 -1.36
CA GLY A 66 21.01 -4.20 -2.39
C GLY A 66 19.76 -4.82 -3.04
N PRO A 67 19.94 -5.88 -3.87
CA PRO A 67 18.88 -6.49 -4.69
C PRO A 67 17.63 -6.93 -3.92
N GLY A 68 17.75 -7.34 -2.66
CA GLY A 68 16.60 -7.73 -1.82
C GLY A 68 15.60 -6.60 -1.57
N PHE A 69 15.96 -5.35 -1.85
CA PHE A 69 15.07 -4.21 -1.77
C PHE A 69 14.04 -4.18 -2.91
N GLN A 70 14.41 -4.70 -4.08
CA GLN A 70 13.52 -4.71 -5.24
C GLN A 70 12.29 -5.59 -4.99
N ALA A 71 12.46 -6.77 -4.37
CA ALA A 71 11.35 -7.65 -4.00
C ALA A 71 10.31 -6.97 -3.09
N ARG A 72 10.77 -6.10 -2.19
CA ARG A 72 9.91 -5.29 -1.29
C ARG A 72 9.12 -4.24 -2.08
N ILE A 73 9.80 -3.52 -2.96
CA ILE A 73 9.14 -2.55 -3.86
C ILE A 73 8.09 -3.24 -4.72
N ASP A 74 8.39 -4.43 -5.25
CA ASP A 74 7.46 -5.16 -6.12
C ASP A 74 6.24 -5.70 -5.36
N ALA A 75 6.40 -6.13 -4.10
CA ALA A 75 5.27 -6.44 -3.23
C ALA A 75 4.34 -5.21 -3.03
N LEU A 76 4.89 -4.02 -2.82
CA LEU A 76 4.08 -2.79 -2.72
C LEU A 76 3.42 -2.40 -4.04
N LYS A 77 4.08 -2.63 -5.18
CA LYS A 77 3.47 -2.39 -6.50
C LYS A 77 2.27 -3.30 -6.72
N LEU A 78 2.37 -4.57 -6.34
CA LEU A 78 1.25 -5.51 -6.43
C LEU A 78 0.07 -5.05 -5.57
N LEU A 79 0.30 -4.66 -4.31
CA LEU A 79 -0.75 -4.10 -3.47
C LEU A 79 -1.39 -2.85 -4.11
N GLN A 80 -0.58 -1.94 -4.66
CA GLN A 80 -1.07 -0.73 -5.31
C GLN A 80 -1.89 -1.02 -6.56
N GLN A 81 -1.55 -2.07 -7.31
CA GLN A 81 -2.33 -2.54 -8.46
C GLN A 81 -3.71 -3.01 -7.99
N MET A 82 -3.77 -3.95 -7.03
CA MET A 82 -5.03 -4.49 -6.52
C MET A 82 -5.92 -3.39 -5.93
N LEU A 83 -5.35 -2.50 -5.11
CA LEU A 83 -6.07 -1.34 -4.56
C LEU A 83 -6.48 -0.33 -5.64
N GLY A 84 -5.73 -0.25 -6.75
CA GLY A 84 -6.09 0.56 -7.91
C GLY A 84 -7.34 0.04 -8.58
N GLU A 85 -7.40 -1.26 -8.87
CA GLU A 85 -8.55 -1.88 -9.52
C GLU A 85 -9.84 -1.76 -8.67
N ILE A 86 -9.73 -1.81 -7.34
CA ILE A 86 -10.84 -1.54 -6.42
C ILE A 86 -11.29 -0.07 -6.56
N ASN A 87 -10.34 0.86 -6.49
CA ASN A 87 -10.64 2.29 -6.61
C ASN A 87 -11.29 2.64 -7.95
N ASP A 88 -10.88 1.98 -9.03
CA ASP A 88 -11.42 2.21 -10.37
C ASP A 88 -12.90 1.81 -10.46
N THR A 89 -13.32 0.75 -9.77
CA THR A 89 -14.75 0.39 -9.68
C THR A 89 -15.58 1.45 -8.95
N VAL A 90 -15.05 2.00 -7.86
CA VAL A 90 -15.71 3.07 -7.09
C VAL A 90 -15.75 4.37 -7.89
N ALA A 91 -14.68 4.69 -8.60
CA ALA A 91 -14.63 5.86 -9.48
C ALA A 91 -15.61 5.73 -10.64
N ALA A 92 -15.68 4.57 -11.29
CA ALA A 92 -16.64 4.31 -12.37
C ALA A 92 -18.09 4.42 -11.89
N GLU A 93 -18.41 3.89 -10.70
CA GLU A 93 -19.74 4.04 -10.10
C GLU A 93 -20.10 5.52 -9.92
N ARG A 94 -19.19 6.31 -9.33
CA ARG A 94 -19.39 7.75 -9.11
C ARG A 94 -19.56 8.49 -10.43
N THR A 95 -18.74 8.18 -11.43
CA THR A 95 -18.81 8.82 -12.75
C THR A 95 -20.14 8.56 -13.43
N ILE A 96 -20.62 7.31 -13.40
CA ILE A 96 -21.95 6.97 -13.94
C ILE A 96 -23.03 7.75 -13.18
N GLY A 97 -23.01 7.74 -11.84
CA GLY A 97 -23.97 8.48 -11.03
C GLY A 97 -24.03 9.98 -11.37
N ASN A 98 -22.88 10.61 -11.62
CA ASN A 98 -22.78 12.02 -11.96
C ASN A 98 -23.22 12.38 -13.39
N MET A 99 -23.16 11.43 -14.33
CA MET A 99 -23.51 11.67 -15.74
C MET A 99 -25.00 11.43 -16.04
N LEU A 100 -25.73 10.76 -15.15
CA LEU A 100 -27.13 10.42 -15.38
C LEU A 100 -28.05 11.61 -15.11
N VAL A 101 -28.85 11.98 -16.11
CA VAL A 101 -29.94 12.98 -15.98
C VAL A 101 -31.18 12.36 -15.33
N ALA A 102 -31.38 11.04 -15.49
CA ALA A 102 -32.41 10.25 -14.83
C ALA A 102 -31.93 8.80 -14.63
N GLU A 103 -32.37 8.14 -13.55
CA GLU A 103 -32.04 6.73 -13.33
C GLU A 103 -32.92 5.79 -14.16
N THR A 104 -32.30 4.94 -14.99
CA THR A 104 -32.96 3.88 -15.73
C THR A 104 -32.69 2.50 -15.11
N ALA A 105 -33.39 1.47 -15.59
CA ALA A 105 -33.13 0.10 -15.13
C ALA A 105 -31.71 -0.35 -15.54
N GLU A 106 -31.25 0.07 -16.72
CA GLU A 106 -29.93 -0.22 -17.26
C GLU A 106 -28.83 0.44 -16.42
N SER A 107 -29.00 1.71 -16.06
CA SER A 107 -28.01 2.43 -15.26
C SER A 107 -27.90 1.87 -13.84
N ARG A 108 -29.03 1.49 -13.22
CA ARG A 108 -29.03 0.77 -11.93
C ARG A 108 -28.31 -0.57 -12.01
N ARG A 109 -28.54 -1.36 -13.06
CA ARG A 109 -27.83 -2.64 -13.28
C ARG A 109 -26.34 -2.44 -13.47
N ALA A 110 -25.93 -1.41 -14.22
CA ALA A 110 -24.53 -1.07 -14.42
C ALA A 110 -23.84 -0.71 -13.09
N VAL A 111 -24.45 0.14 -12.27
CA VAL A 111 -23.94 0.50 -10.92
C VAL A 111 -23.84 -0.73 -10.01
N GLN A 112 -24.87 -1.58 -9.97
CA GLN A 112 -24.84 -2.82 -9.17
C GLN A 112 -23.72 -3.77 -9.62
N SER A 113 -23.49 -3.90 -10.92
CA SER A 113 -22.39 -4.70 -11.47
C SER A 113 -21.02 -4.18 -11.02
N LEU A 114 -20.82 -2.85 -11.02
CA LEU A 114 -19.59 -2.22 -10.54
C LEU A 114 -19.34 -2.45 -9.05
N ARG A 115 -20.38 -2.31 -8.22
CA ARG A 115 -20.31 -2.61 -6.77
C ARG A 115 -19.88 -4.05 -6.51
N LYS A 116 -20.56 -5.01 -7.15
CA LYS A 116 -20.24 -6.44 -7.04
C LYS A 116 -18.80 -6.74 -7.46
N ARG A 117 -18.32 -6.09 -8.53
CA ARG A 117 -16.92 -6.22 -8.97
C ARG A 117 -15.95 -5.63 -7.96
N GLY A 118 -16.26 -4.45 -7.40
CA GLY A 118 -15.45 -3.81 -6.36
C GLY A 118 -15.34 -4.67 -5.10
N GLU A 119 -16.45 -5.26 -4.66
CA GLU A 119 -16.49 -6.20 -3.53
C GLU A 119 -15.67 -7.46 -3.79
N ALA A 120 -15.79 -8.06 -4.97
CA ALA A 120 -14.99 -9.23 -5.36
C ALA A 120 -13.49 -8.92 -5.31
N LYS A 121 -13.07 -7.78 -5.87
CA LYS A 121 -11.66 -7.35 -5.83
C LYS A 121 -11.19 -7.00 -4.42
N ALA A 122 -12.04 -6.41 -3.59
CA ALA A 122 -11.72 -6.17 -2.18
C ALA A 122 -11.49 -7.48 -1.43
N GLN A 123 -12.27 -8.53 -1.70
CA GLN A 123 -12.05 -9.86 -1.12
C GLN A 123 -10.74 -10.50 -1.61
N GLU A 124 -10.43 -10.42 -2.90
CA GLU A 124 -9.14 -10.88 -3.46
C GLU A 124 -7.96 -10.17 -2.79
N PHE A 125 -8.05 -8.84 -2.65
CA PHE A 125 -7.06 -8.03 -1.95
C PHE A 125 -6.87 -8.46 -0.50
N ARG A 126 -7.96 -8.64 0.28
CA ARG A 126 -7.87 -9.05 1.68
C ARG A 126 -7.24 -10.44 1.85
N LYS A 127 -7.57 -11.37 0.94
CA LYS A 127 -6.94 -12.69 0.89
C LYS A 127 -5.44 -12.57 0.64
N HIS A 128 -5.04 -11.80 -0.37
CA HIS A 128 -3.63 -11.59 -0.67
C HIS A 128 -2.89 -10.88 0.47
N TRP A 129 -3.49 -9.85 1.07
CA TRP A 129 -2.95 -9.16 2.23
C TRP A 129 -2.63 -10.15 3.34
N THR A 130 -3.61 -10.94 3.78
CA THR A 130 -3.45 -11.84 4.93
C THR A 130 -2.53 -13.02 4.63
N ALA A 131 -2.63 -13.61 3.43
CA ALA A 131 -1.92 -14.84 3.09
C ALA A 131 -0.49 -14.60 2.58
N VAL A 132 -0.18 -13.40 2.08
CA VAL A 132 1.10 -13.13 1.41
C VAL A 132 1.80 -11.92 2.00
N PHE A 133 1.15 -10.75 2.01
CA PHE A 133 1.82 -9.51 2.39
C PHE A 133 2.06 -9.39 3.90
N ASP A 134 1.05 -9.74 4.69
CA ASP A 134 0.99 -9.71 6.15
C ASP A 134 0.88 -11.12 6.74
N ALA A 135 1.45 -12.10 6.03
CA ALA A 135 1.60 -13.45 6.56
C ALA A 135 2.52 -13.45 7.80
N PRO A 136 2.40 -14.44 8.71
CA PRO A 136 3.25 -14.53 9.89
C PRO A 136 4.74 -14.38 9.56
N GLY A 137 5.40 -13.42 10.21
CA GLY A 137 6.82 -13.14 10.01
C GLY A 137 7.17 -12.17 8.88
N GLN A 138 6.21 -11.76 8.03
CA GLN A 138 6.49 -10.80 6.95
C GLN A 138 6.92 -9.43 7.47
N GLU A 139 6.23 -8.87 8.47
CA GLU A 139 6.63 -7.59 9.08
C GLU A 139 8.08 -7.65 9.59
N ARG A 140 8.46 -8.76 10.23
CA ARG A 140 9.83 -9.00 10.71
C ARG A 140 10.82 -9.12 9.55
N TRP A 141 10.47 -9.88 8.51
CA TRP A 141 11.28 -10.02 7.29
C TRP A 141 11.54 -8.65 6.65
N TRP A 142 10.54 -7.77 6.62
CA TRP A 142 10.68 -6.40 6.13
C TRP A 142 11.59 -5.55 7.01
N THR A 143 11.28 -5.47 8.31
CA THR A 143 11.95 -4.57 9.25
C THR A 143 13.41 -4.95 9.50
N GLU A 144 13.73 -6.24 9.62
CA GLU A 144 15.11 -6.70 9.81
C GLU A 144 16.00 -6.41 8.61
N TYR A 145 15.48 -6.56 7.39
CA TYR A 145 16.22 -6.21 6.17
C TYR A 145 16.54 -4.73 6.12
N LEU A 146 15.54 -3.87 6.37
CA LEU A 146 15.72 -2.42 6.34
C LEU A 146 16.69 -1.95 7.42
N ALA A 147 16.66 -2.56 8.61
CA ALA A 147 17.58 -2.23 9.69
C ALA A 147 19.03 -2.65 9.40
N ARG A 148 19.25 -3.82 8.78
CA ARG A 148 20.58 -4.44 8.67
C ARG A 148 21.26 -4.27 7.32
N GLN A 149 20.49 -4.18 6.22
CA GLN A 149 21.04 -4.29 4.86
C GLN A 149 21.25 -2.97 4.15
N ALA A 150 20.99 -1.82 4.79
CA ALA A 150 21.40 -0.55 4.21
C ALA A 150 22.94 -0.53 4.16
N ARG A 151 23.55 -0.27 3.00
CA ARG A 151 25.01 -0.18 2.84
C ARG A 151 25.31 1.06 2.01
N GLY A 152 26.35 1.79 2.41
CA GLY A 152 26.85 2.91 1.62
C GLY A 152 27.39 2.40 0.30
N ASN A 153 27.05 3.08 -0.79
CA ASN A 153 27.79 2.95 -2.02
C ASN A 153 29.21 3.52 -1.78
N HIS A 154 30.10 2.71 -1.22
CA HIS A 154 31.53 2.91 -1.49
C HIS A 154 31.77 2.44 -2.92
N LYS A 155 31.45 3.29 -3.89
CA LYS A 155 32.16 3.26 -5.16
C LYS A 155 33.56 3.80 -4.87
N LYS A 156 34.54 2.90 -4.99
CA LYS A 156 35.90 3.28 -5.36
C LYS A 156 35.89 4.04 -6.67
#